data_AF-A0AAN4HLX1-F1
#
_entry.id   AF-A0AAN4HLX1-F1
#
_cell.length_a   1.000
_cell.length_b   1.000
_cell.length_c   1.000
_cell.angle_alpha   90.00
_cell.angle_beta   90.00
_cell.angle_gamma   90.00
#
_symmetry.space_group_name_H-M   'P 1'
#
loop_
_entity.id
_entity.type
_entity.pdbx_description
1 polymer ?
#
loop_
_entity_poly.entity_id
_entity_poly.type
_entity_poly.pdbx_seq_one_letter_code
_entity_poly.pdbx_strand_id
1 'polypeptide(L)'
;MKEPSKKVWDTLAKVHEGTVAEVAISFDKLYTLQELESILYSTFEAQEMPPTPVWYALDTGQERIDEEDFILHGGEVIGFPEHINLPDSEAERPKTKEDEVIEMMRILSEHKKTVSKTTWTLEKELNLDKRYEYVKENGVKIYGIVITGPSKELLKLQNSPHVRYATLGDIEIWNWFDY
;
A
#
# COMPACT_ATOMS: atom_id res chain seq x y z
N MET A 1 -0.47 11.60 -16.71
CA MET A 1 0.34 10.45 -16.27
C MET A 1 1.78 10.63 -16.72
N LYS A 2 2.76 10.33 -15.84
CA LYS A 2 4.18 10.35 -16.18
C LYS A 2 4.56 9.18 -17.12
N GLU A 3 5.61 9.34 -17.92
CA GLU A 3 6.06 8.34 -18.91
C GLU A 3 6.35 6.94 -18.33
N PRO A 4 6.95 6.77 -17.13
CA PRO A 4 7.19 5.44 -16.58
C PRO A 4 5.91 4.65 -16.32
N SER A 5 4.85 5.31 -15.83
CA SER A 5 3.55 4.66 -15.65
C SER A 5 2.93 4.25 -16.98
N LYS A 6 3.16 5.00 -18.08
CA LYS A 6 2.70 4.59 -19.41
C LYS A 6 3.31 3.25 -19.82
N LYS A 7 4.61 3.04 -19.55
CA LYS A 7 5.29 1.77 -19.86
C LYS A 7 4.72 0.59 -19.07
N VAL A 8 4.33 0.80 -17.80
CA VAL A 8 3.65 -0.23 -16.97
C VAL A 8 2.38 -0.72 -17.65
N TRP A 9 1.48 0.21 -18.01
CA TRP A 9 0.21 -0.16 -18.64
C TRP A 9 0.39 -0.75 -20.04
N ASP A 10 1.30 -0.20 -20.85
CA ASP A 10 1.66 -0.76 -22.16
C ASP A 10 2.20 -2.20 -22.04
N THR A 11 2.84 -2.53 -20.91
CA THR A 11 3.36 -3.89 -20.64
C THR A 11 2.23 -4.82 -20.24
N LEU A 12 1.39 -4.46 -19.27
CA LEU A 12 0.20 -5.23 -18.88
C LEU A 12 -0.77 -5.49 -20.05
N ALA A 13 -0.89 -4.54 -20.98
CA ALA A 13 -1.68 -4.69 -22.20
C ALA A 13 -1.16 -5.81 -23.12
N LYS A 14 0.16 -6.03 -23.16
CA LYS A 14 0.82 -7.02 -24.02
C LYS A 14 0.94 -8.42 -23.40
N VAL A 15 0.92 -8.52 -22.08
CA VAL A 15 0.98 -9.81 -21.38
C VAL A 15 -0.25 -10.65 -21.74
N HIS A 16 -0.11 -11.96 -21.85
CA HIS A 16 -1.23 -12.84 -22.22
C HIS A 16 -2.27 -12.96 -21.09
N GLU A 17 -3.47 -13.44 -21.41
CA GLU A 17 -4.44 -13.85 -20.39
C GLU A 17 -3.94 -15.07 -19.61
N GLY A 18 -4.39 -15.23 -18.36
CA GLY A 18 -3.90 -16.30 -17.48
C GLY A 18 -2.61 -15.96 -16.75
N THR A 19 -2.30 -14.67 -16.60
CA THR A 19 -1.23 -14.18 -15.71
C THR A 19 -1.80 -13.38 -14.56
N VAL A 20 -1.05 -13.37 -13.46
CA VAL A 20 -1.24 -12.44 -12.34
C VAL A 20 -0.05 -11.50 -12.29
N ALA A 21 -0.32 -10.24 -11.97
CA ALA A 21 0.70 -9.23 -11.83
C ALA A 21 0.55 -8.48 -10.51
N GLU A 22 1.67 -7.98 -10.01
CA GLU A 22 1.71 -7.02 -8.92
C GLU A 22 1.91 -5.60 -9.47
N VAL A 23 1.11 -4.65 -8.99
CA VAL A 23 1.25 -3.23 -9.34
C VAL A 23 1.29 -2.41 -8.06
N ALA A 24 2.35 -1.61 -7.92
CA ALA A 24 2.46 -0.58 -6.89
C ALA A 24 1.91 0.74 -7.44
N ILE A 25 0.97 1.35 -6.73
CA ILE A 25 0.24 2.55 -7.14
C ILE A 25 0.51 3.65 -6.13
N SER A 26 0.86 4.84 -6.63
CA SER A 26 0.82 6.07 -5.85
C SER A 26 -0.42 6.86 -6.26
N PHE A 27 -1.20 7.28 -5.28
CA PHE A 27 -2.47 7.95 -5.48
C PHE A 27 -2.31 9.45 -5.75
N ASP A 28 -3.37 10.08 -6.24
CA ASP A 28 -3.44 11.52 -6.49
C ASP A 28 -3.57 12.36 -5.22
N LYS A 29 -4.06 11.76 -4.14
CA LYS A 29 -4.18 12.38 -2.81
C LYS A 29 -4.17 11.30 -1.73
N LEU A 30 -4.27 11.73 -0.48
CA LEU A 30 -4.49 10.85 0.66
C LEU A 30 -5.93 10.33 0.68
N TYR A 31 -6.08 9.03 0.95
CA TYR A 31 -7.36 8.36 1.09
C TYR A 31 -7.49 7.69 2.46
N THR A 32 -8.71 7.56 2.98
CA THR A 32 -9.00 6.61 4.06
C THR A 32 -9.07 5.19 3.52
N LEU A 33 -8.99 4.20 4.42
CA LEU A 33 -9.20 2.79 4.06
C LEU A 33 -10.59 2.58 3.42
N GLN A 34 -11.63 3.21 3.96
CA GLN A 34 -12.99 3.11 3.43
C GLN A 34 -13.14 3.72 2.03
N GLU A 35 -12.49 4.86 1.77
CA GLU A 35 -12.48 5.47 0.44
C GLU A 35 -11.77 4.57 -0.57
N LEU A 36 -10.64 3.97 -0.18
CA LEU A 36 -9.92 3.02 -1.04
C LEU A 36 -10.75 1.77 -1.34
N GLU A 37 -11.39 1.17 -0.33
CA GLU A 37 -12.28 0.03 -0.53
C GLU A 37 -13.40 0.37 -1.53
N SER A 38 -13.99 1.55 -1.42
CA SER A 38 -15.02 2.03 -2.34
C SER A 38 -14.48 2.21 -3.77
N ILE A 39 -13.27 2.78 -3.92
CA ILE A 39 -12.61 2.95 -5.22
C ILE A 39 -12.33 1.59 -5.86
N LEU A 40 -11.74 0.66 -5.11
CA LEU A 40 -11.42 -0.69 -5.61
C LEU A 40 -12.69 -1.43 -6.00
N TYR A 41 -13.73 -1.40 -5.16
CA TYR A 41 -15.02 -2.00 -5.47
C TYR A 41 -15.67 -1.38 -6.72
N SER A 42 -15.62 -0.06 -6.88
CA SER A 42 -16.15 0.60 -8.09
C SER A 42 -15.34 0.30 -9.35
N THR A 43 -14.04 0.07 -9.21
CA THR A 43 -13.12 -0.20 -10.34
C THR A 43 -13.23 -1.64 -10.81
N PHE A 44 -13.32 -2.58 -9.87
CA PHE A 44 -13.28 -4.01 -10.15
C PHE A 44 -14.64 -4.68 -10.03
N GLU A 45 -15.66 -4.05 -9.47
CA GLU A 45 -16.98 -4.65 -9.24
C GLU A 45 -16.90 -5.92 -8.37
N ALA A 46 -18.05 -6.58 -8.14
CA ALA A 46 -18.14 -7.81 -7.38
C ALA A 46 -17.76 -9.03 -8.23
N GLN A 47 -16.52 -9.06 -8.72
CA GLN A 47 -15.97 -10.23 -9.43
C GLN A 47 -15.67 -11.38 -8.48
N GLU A 48 -15.60 -12.61 -8.99
CA GLU A 48 -15.23 -13.79 -8.20
C GLU A 48 -13.78 -13.71 -7.68
N MET A 49 -12.88 -13.11 -8.47
CA MET A 49 -11.47 -12.93 -8.13
C MET A 49 -11.05 -11.47 -8.39
N PRO A 50 -11.49 -10.51 -7.56
CA PRO A 50 -11.09 -9.12 -7.73
C PRO A 50 -9.60 -8.99 -7.37
N PRO A 51 -8.86 -8.07 -8.01
CA PRO A 51 -7.52 -7.72 -7.55
C PRO A 51 -7.51 -7.34 -6.07
N THR A 52 -6.55 -7.88 -5.32
CA THR A 52 -6.47 -7.78 -3.87
C THR A 52 -5.31 -6.89 -3.44
N PRO A 53 -5.53 -5.94 -2.53
CA PRO A 53 -4.46 -5.26 -1.83
C PRO A 53 -3.60 -6.24 -1.06
N VAL A 54 -2.28 -6.08 -1.11
CA VAL A 54 -1.33 -6.85 -0.30
C VAL A 54 -0.58 -5.97 0.69
N TRP A 55 -0.43 -4.67 0.37
CA TRP A 55 0.29 -3.73 1.21
C TRP A 55 -0.17 -2.28 0.95
N TYR A 56 -0.17 -1.45 1.99
CA TYR A 56 -0.60 -0.05 1.95
C TYR A 56 0.50 0.88 2.43
N ALA A 57 0.72 1.98 1.71
CA ALA A 57 1.65 3.03 2.09
C ALA A 57 0.96 4.03 3.03
N LEU A 58 1.42 4.08 4.27
CA LEU A 58 0.85 4.90 5.33
C LEU A 58 1.45 6.31 5.30
N ASP A 59 0.60 7.33 5.29
CA ASP A 59 1.03 8.69 5.57
C ASP A 59 1.29 8.84 7.07
N THR A 60 2.53 9.16 7.41
CA THR A 60 2.99 9.41 8.78
C THR A 60 3.48 10.85 8.95
N GLY A 61 3.25 11.72 7.97
CA GLY A 61 3.64 13.13 7.98
C GLY A 61 5.15 13.34 7.83
N GLN A 62 5.91 12.31 7.48
CA GLN A 62 7.37 12.37 7.27
C GLN A 62 7.78 11.95 5.86
N GLU A 63 6.87 11.35 5.11
CA GLU A 63 7.02 11.02 3.72
C GLU A 63 7.21 12.32 2.90
N ARG A 64 8.10 12.29 1.90
CA ARG A 64 8.33 13.43 1.01
C ARG A 64 7.22 13.51 -0.03
N ILE A 65 6.05 13.93 0.45
CA ILE A 65 4.80 14.09 -0.30
C ILE A 65 4.81 15.47 -1.00
N ASP A 66 5.85 15.78 -1.76
CA ASP A 66 5.84 16.93 -2.68
C ASP A 66 5.30 16.49 -4.04
N GLU A 67 4.56 17.35 -4.75
CA GLU A 67 3.84 17.03 -6.01
C GLU A 67 4.74 16.39 -7.10
N GLU A 68 6.06 16.59 -7.01
CA GLU A 68 7.05 16.03 -7.94
C GLU A 68 7.50 14.58 -7.59
N ASP A 69 7.39 14.13 -6.33
CA ASP A 69 8.07 12.94 -5.78
C ASP A 69 7.16 11.87 -5.14
N PHE A 70 5.84 11.87 -5.41
CA PHE A 70 4.91 10.77 -5.07
C PHE A 70 5.17 9.49 -5.87
N ILE A 71 6.34 8.89 -5.70
CA ILE A 71 6.67 7.58 -6.23
C ILE A 71 6.92 6.69 -5.02
N LEU A 72 6.36 5.48 -5.00
CA LEU A 72 6.71 4.41 -4.05
C LEU A 72 8.16 3.89 -4.23
N HIS A 73 9.11 4.77 -4.56
CA HIS A 73 10.51 4.48 -4.72
C HIS A 73 11.31 5.76 -4.43
N GLY A 74 11.65 5.99 -3.16
CA GLY A 74 12.48 7.16 -2.82
C GLY A 74 12.51 7.55 -1.34
N GLY A 75 12.59 6.59 -0.40
CA GLY A 75 12.77 6.92 1.02
C GLY A 75 12.38 5.80 1.97
N GLU A 76 12.45 6.09 3.27
CA GLU A 76 11.88 5.26 4.34
C GLU A 76 10.35 5.36 4.29
N VAL A 77 9.76 4.45 3.52
CA VAL A 77 8.32 4.29 3.44
C VAL A 77 7.86 3.41 4.60
N ILE A 78 6.89 3.90 5.37
CA ILE A 78 6.16 3.09 6.34
C ILE A 78 4.81 2.70 5.75
N GLY A 79 4.40 1.47 6.02
CA GLY A 79 3.13 0.94 5.59
C GLY A 79 2.81 -0.36 6.29
N PHE A 80 1.74 -1.02 5.85
CA PHE A 80 1.25 -2.22 6.51
C PHE A 80 0.65 -3.21 5.50
N PRO A 81 0.77 -4.52 5.76
CA PRO A 81 0.10 -5.54 4.97
C PRO A 81 -1.42 -5.53 5.18
N GLU A 82 -2.17 -6.08 4.21
CA GLU A 82 -3.62 -6.29 4.32
C GLU A 82 -4.01 -7.07 5.59
N HIS A 83 -3.13 -7.95 6.10
CA HIS A 83 -3.34 -8.66 7.36
C HIS A 83 -2.22 -8.32 8.35
N ILE A 84 -2.56 -7.60 9.42
CA ILE A 84 -1.62 -7.18 10.45
C ILE A 84 -1.63 -8.22 11.56
N ASN A 85 -0.51 -8.91 11.75
CA ASN A 85 -0.35 -9.87 12.84
C ASN A 85 0.28 -9.17 14.04
N LEU A 86 -0.57 -8.66 14.93
CA LEU A 86 -0.12 -8.06 16.19
C LEU A 86 0.21 -9.16 17.21
N PRO A 87 1.24 -8.98 18.05
CA PRO A 87 1.52 -9.90 19.15
C PRO A 87 0.33 -9.91 20.12
N ASP A 88 0.07 -11.06 20.75
CA ASP A 88 -0.96 -11.16 21.78
C ASP A 88 -0.62 -10.17 22.92
N SER A 89 -1.48 -9.16 23.07
CA SER A 89 -1.41 -8.14 24.11
C SER A 89 -2.42 -8.45 25.21
N GLU A 90 -2.11 -8.10 26.46
CA GLU A 90 -3.09 -8.13 27.57
C GLU A 90 -4.18 -7.06 27.42
N ALA A 91 -4.00 -6.08 26.52
CA ALA A 91 -4.99 -5.03 26.24
C ALA A 91 -6.16 -5.54 25.37
N GLU A 92 -7.25 -4.78 25.32
CA GLU A 92 -8.35 -5.04 24.38
C GLU A 92 -7.81 -5.14 22.95
N ARG A 93 -8.16 -6.23 22.25
CA ARG A 93 -7.80 -6.39 20.84
C ARG A 93 -8.38 -5.22 20.03
N PRO A 94 -7.59 -4.65 19.09
CA PRO A 94 -8.10 -3.68 18.13
C PRO A 94 -9.42 -4.13 17.50
N LYS A 95 -10.39 -3.23 17.39
CA LYS A 95 -11.74 -3.54 16.89
C LYS A 95 -11.88 -3.25 15.40
N THR A 96 -11.05 -2.35 14.89
CA THR A 96 -11.05 -1.93 13.49
C THR A 96 -9.65 -2.05 12.89
N LYS A 97 -9.60 -2.05 11.55
CA LYS A 97 -8.33 -2.03 10.81
C LYS A 97 -7.49 -0.80 11.14
N GLU A 98 -8.13 0.35 11.36
CA GLU A 98 -7.43 1.57 11.76
C GLU A 98 -6.79 1.42 13.13
N ASP A 99 -7.50 0.81 14.10
CA ASP A 99 -6.95 0.52 15.42
C ASP A 99 -5.73 -0.42 15.33
N GLU A 100 -5.76 -1.43 14.45
CA GLU A 100 -4.62 -2.33 14.23
C GLU A 100 -3.38 -1.57 13.73
N VAL A 101 -3.56 -0.64 12.80
CA VAL A 101 -2.49 0.20 12.25
C VAL A 101 -1.93 1.14 13.32
N ILE A 102 -2.79 1.76 14.11
CA ILE A 102 -2.38 2.64 15.21
C ILE A 102 -1.58 1.85 16.25
N GLU A 103 -2.03 0.64 16.59
CA GLU A 103 -1.34 -0.24 17.53
C GLU A 103 0.01 -0.73 16.97
N MET A 104 0.07 -1.07 15.68
CA MET A 104 1.34 -1.36 14.99
C MET A 104 2.31 -0.18 15.12
N MET A 105 1.85 1.05 14.87
CA MET A 105 2.68 2.25 14.99
C MET A 105 3.17 2.49 16.44
N ARG A 106 2.32 2.24 17.44
CA ARG A 106 2.71 2.28 18.86
C ARG A 106 3.83 1.28 19.15
N ILE A 107 3.68 0.03 18.71
CA ILE A 107 4.68 -1.03 18.91
C ILE A 107 6.01 -0.66 18.24
N LEU A 108 5.98 -0.16 17.00
CA LEU A 108 7.17 0.32 16.30
C LEU A 108 7.86 1.44 17.09
N SER A 109 7.08 2.40 17.59
CA SER A 109 7.60 3.51 18.40
C SER A 109 8.20 3.05 19.73
N GLU A 110 7.64 2.05 20.41
CA GLU A 110 8.21 1.53 21.66
C GLU A 110 9.50 0.72 21.42
N HIS A 111 9.65 0.11 20.26
CA HIS A 111 10.74 -0.81 19.93
C HIS A 111 11.77 -0.21 18.95
N LYS A 112 12.05 1.10 19.05
CA LYS A 112 12.96 1.83 18.12
C LYS A 112 14.31 1.16 17.91
N LYS A 113 14.90 0.61 18.98
CA LYS A 113 16.18 -0.13 18.93
C LYS A 113 16.12 -1.33 17.99
N THR A 114 15.01 -2.06 18.03
CA THR A 114 14.78 -3.21 17.15
C THR A 114 14.58 -2.73 15.73
N VAL A 115 13.70 -1.74 15.51
CA VAL A 115 13.42 -1.18 14.18
C VAL A 115 14.70 -0.63 13.52
N SER A 116 15.50 0.13 14.27
CA SER A 116 16.78 0.69 13.82
C SER A 116 17.78 -0.40 13.37
N LYS A 117 17.91 -1.48 14.14
CA LYS A 117 18.79 -2.59 13.76
C LYS A 117 18.29 -3.35 12.54
N THR A 118 16.99 -3.57 12.43
CA THR A 118 16.38 -4.33 11.32
C THR A 118 16.43 -3.55 10.01
N THR A 119 16.24 -2.23 10.05
CA THR A 119 16.24 -1.35 8.87
C THR A 119 17.62 -0.78 8.54
N TRP A 120 18.65 -1.10 9.34
CA TRP A 120 19.98 -0.48 9.29
C TRP A 120 19.96 1.06 9.26
N THR A 121 18.96 1.66 9.89
CA THR A 121 18.71 3.10 9.93
C THR A 121 18.94 3.62 11.34
N LEU A 122 19.49 4.84 11.51
CA LEU A 122 19.71 5.40 12.84
C LEU A 122 18.37 5.70 13.54
N GLU A 123 18.25 5.39 14.83
CA GLU A 123 17.01 5.64 15.61
C GLU A 123 16.47 7.07 15.47
N LYS A 124 17.37 8.06 15.41
CA LYS A 124 17.02 9.48 15.26
C LYS A 124 16.42 9.83 13.88
N GLU A 125 16.72 9.04 12.85
CA GLU A 125 16.27 9.26 11.47
C GLU A 125 14.87 8.69 11.25
N LEU A 126 14.55 7.57 11.92
CA LEU A 126 13.25 6.91 11.84
C LEU A 126 12.09 7.80 12.34
N ASN A 127 12.33 8.69 13.31
CA ASN A 127 11.33 9.60 13.89
C ASN A 127 10.04 8.91 14.37
N LEU A 128 10.13 7.68 14.89
CA LEU A 128 8.95 6.82 15.15
C LEU A 128 7.94 7.40 16.15
N ASP A 129 8.38 8.17 17.16
CA ASP A 129 7.43 8.84 18.08
C ASP A 129 6.57 9.85 17.34
N LYS A 130 7.20 10.68 16.50
CA LYS A 130 6.51 11.72 15.74
C LYS A 130 5.54 11.09 14.73
N ARG A 131 5.98 10.04 14.05
CA ARG A 131 5.17 9.28 13.10
C ARG A 131 3.96 8.63 13.78
N TYR A 132 4.15 8.04 14.96
CA TYR A 132 3.06 7.46 15.75
C TYR A 132 2.04 8.52 16.20
N GLU A 133 2.48 9.63 16.80
CA GLU A 133 1.56 10.70 17.22
C GLU A 133 0.84 11.32 16.02
N TYR A 134 1.52 11.52 14.89
CA TYR A 134 0.88 12.02 13.67
C TYR A 134 -0.27 11.11 13.20
N VAL A 135 -0.04 9.79 13.07
CA VAL A 135 -1.06 8.83 12.62
C VAL A 135 -2.22 8.78 13.61
N LYS A 136 -1.94 8.86 14.90
CA LYS A 136 -2.96 8.87 15.95
C LYS A 136 -3.82 10.14 15.93
N GLU A 137 -3.23 11.30 15.62
CA GLU A 137 -3.94 12.58 15.56
C GLU A 137 -4.71 12.79 14.25
N ASN A 138 -4.16 12.34 13.12
CA ASN A 138 -4.71 12.59 11.78
C ASN A 138 -5.53 11.42 11.21
N GLY A 139 -5.51 10.28 11.91
CA GLY A 139 -6.10 9.02 11.46
C GLY A 139 -5.26 8.31 10.40
N VAL A 140 -5.69 7.10 10.04
CA VAL A 140 -4.98 6.27 9.06
C VAL A 140 -5.28 6.78 7.65
N LYS A 141 -4.26 7.35 7.00
CA LYS A 141 -4.33 7.89 5.64
C LYS A 141 -3.33 7.17 4.75
N ILE A 142 -3.77 6.84 3.53
CA ILE A 142 -3.02 6.04 2.58
C ILE A 142 -2.72 6.87 1.34
N TYR A 143 -1.46 6.86 0.91
CA TYR A 143 -1.01 7.56 -0.29
C TYR A 143 -0.58 6.61 -1.42
N GLY A 144 -0.52 5.31 -1.14
CA GLY A 144 -0.21 4.30 -2.13
C GLY A 144 -0.61 2.90 -1.70
N ILE A 145 -0.66 1.98 -2.65
CA ILE A 145 -1.07 0.60 -2.44
C ILE A 145 -0.26 -0.32 -3.34
N VAL A 146 -0.02 -1.55 -2.90
CA VAL A 146 0.43 -2.65 -3.76
C VAL A 146 -0.75 -3.60 -3.90
N ILE A 147 -1.14 -3.86 -5.15
CA ILE A 147 -2.28 -4.69 -5.49
C ILE A 147 -1.82 -5.83 -6.39
N THR A 148 -2.35 -7.04 -6.16
CA THR A 148 -2.10 -8.22 -6.98
C THR A 148 -3.39 -8.73 -7.58
N GLY A 149 -3.36 -9.26 -8.80
CA GLY A 149 -4.53 -9.85 -9.42
C GLY A 149 -4.34 -10.16 -10.90
N PRO A 150 -5.39 -10.64 -11.59
CA PRO A 150 -5.33 -10.94 -13.01
C PRO A 150 -4.81 -9.72 -13.79
N SER A 151 -3.76 -9.91 -14.60
CA SER A 151 -3.04 -8.78 -15.21
C SER A 151 -3.95 -7.93 -16.13
N LYS A 152 -5.00 -8.54 -16.71
CA LYS A 152 -6.00 -7.83 -17.52
C LYS A 152 -6.98 -7.01 -16.69
N GLU A 153 -7.33 -7.47 -15.50
CA GLU A 153 -8.20 -6.72 -14.60
C GLU A 153 -7.51 -5.45 -14.11
N LEU A 154 -6.21 -5.53 -13.79
CA LEU A 154 -5.42 -4.39 -13.35
C LEU A 154 -5.35 -3.24 -14.37
N LEU A 155 -5.58 -3.49 -15.67
CA LEU A 155 -5.64 -2.43 -16.70
C LEU A 155 -6.80 -1.45 -16.48
N LYS A 156 -7.84 -1.83 -15.75
CA LYS A 156 -8.95 -0.92 -15.40
C LYS A 156 -8.48 0.31 -14.62
N LEU A 157 -7.35 0.19 -13.91
CA LEU A 157 -6.73 1.29 -13.17
C LEU A 157 -5.97 2.29 -14.05
N GLN A 158 -5.64 1.95 -15.30
CA GLN A 158 -4.83 2.80 -16.20
C GLN A 158 -5.43 4.19 -16.39
N ASN A 159 -6.76 4.29 -16.46
CA ASN A 159 -7.48 5.54 -16.70
C ASN A 159 -8.16 6.09 -15.43
N SER A 160 -7.86 5.50 -14.28
CA SER A 160 -8.44 5.94 -13.01
C SER A 160 -7.91 7.34 -12.65
N PRO A 161 -8.79 8.32 -12.36
CA PRO A 161 -8.34 9.65 -11.92
C PRO A 161 -7.62 9.61 -10.57
N HIS A 162 -7.79 8.52 -9.81
CA HIS A 162 -7.14 8.30 -8.52
C HIS A 162 -5.67 7.90 -8.65
N VAL A 163 -5.24 7.40 -9.82
CA VAL A 163 -3.89 6.88 -10.03
C VAL A 163 -2.98 7.97 -10.58
N ARG A 164 -2.02 8.40 -9.75
CA ARG A 164 -0.99 9.37 -10.17
C ARG A 164 0.20 8.68 -10.83
N TYR A 165 0.67 7.61 -10.20
CA TYR A 165 1.82 6.84 -10.66
C TYR A 165 1.59 5.34 -10.43
N ALA A 166 2.15 4.53 -11.32
CA ALA A 166 2.18 3.08 -11.18
C ALA A 166 3.58 2.54 -11.50
N THR A 167 4.02 1.55 -10.72
CA THR A 167 5.17 0.67 -10.99
C THR A 167 4.66 -0.76 -11.15
N LEU A 168 5.21 -1.48 -12.11
CA LEU A 168 4.98 -2.91 -12.29
C LEU A 168 6.00 -3.69 -11.44
N GLY A 169 5.50 -4.56 -10.56
CA GLY A 169 6.29 -5.56 -9.86
C GLY A 169 6.43 -6.83 -10.72
N ASP A 170 6.28 -7.98 -10.08
CA ASP A 170 6.39 -9.27 -10.76
C ASP A 170 5.14 -9.60 -11.59
N ILE A 171 5.37 -10.43 -12.62
CA ILE A 171 4.32 -11.04 -13.45
C ILE A 171 4.57 -12.54 -13.46
N GLU A 172 3.55 -13.30 -13.08
CA GLU A 172 3.61 -14.76 -13.06
C GLU A 172 2.45 -15.38 -13.86
N ILE A 173 2.66 -16.59 -14.36
CA ILE A 173 1.60 -17.39 -14.96
C ILE A 173 0.73 -17.94 -13.84
N TRP A 174 -0.59 -17.81 -13.97
CA TRP A 174 -1.52 -18.33 -12.98
C TRP A 174 -1.70 -19.83 -13.15
N ASN A 175 -1.40 -20.59 -12.09
CA ASN A 175 -1.68 -22.03 -12.03
C ASN A 175 -3.12 -22.25 -11.59
N TRP A 176 -4.01 -22.48 -12.55
CA TRP A 176 -5.45 -22.72 -12.38
C TRP A 176 -5.82 -24.12 -11.85
N PHE A 177 -4.85 -24.88 -11.32
CA PHE A 177 -5.05 -26.27 -10.92
C PHE A 177 -5.75 -26.47 -9.57
N ASP A 178 -6.00 -25.39 -8.82
CA ASP A 178 -6.54 -25.45 -7.46
C ASP A 178 -7.92 -24.76 -7.32
N TYR A 179 -8.92 -25.27 -8.05
CA TYR A 179 -10.35 -25.07 -7.75
C TYR A 179 -11.08 -26.40 -7.61
#